data_AF-A0A3D2SIT7-F1
#
_entry.id   AF-A0A3D2SIT7-F1
#
_cell.length_a   1.000
_cell.length_b   1.000
_cell.length_c   1.000
_cell.angle_alpha   90.00
_cell.angle_beta   90.00
_cell.angle_gamma   90.00
#
_symmetry.space_group_name_H-M   'P 1'
#
loop_
_entity.id
_entity.type
_entity.pdbx_description
1 polymer ?
#
loop_
_entity_poly.entity_id
_entity_poly.type
_entity_poly.pdbx_seq_one_letter_code
_entity_poly.pdbx_strand_id
1 'polypeptide(L)'
;MNKQNISEFAKKAIDALAYIIRKIRIECGLTIGQASTEIFLEKSRLCNYENTKHSMRVETFAFIIEGYYNYCIRMKAPIPIILAEQYLRIEQSDRLAASF
;
A
#
# COMPACT_ATOMS: atom_id res chain seq x y z
N MET A 1 -10.86 6.33 -26.84
CA MET A 1 -11.20 5.59 -25.60
C MET A 1 -12.46 6.18 -25.00
N ASN A 2 -13.47 5.34 -24.72
CA ASN A 2 -14.78 5.78 -24.24
C ASN A 2 -14.73 6.10 -22.73
N LYS A 3 -15.37 7.19 -22.26
CA LYS A 3 -15.28 7.66 -20.86
C LYS A 3 -15.73 6.60 -19.83
N GLN A 4 -16.66 5.72 -20.19
CA GLN A 4 -17.10 4.60 -19.35
C GLN A 4 -15.97 3.59 -19.06
N ASN A 5 -15.10 3.30 -20.04
CA ASN A 5 -13.98 2.36 -19.85
C ASN A 5 -12.89 2.91 -18.93
N ILE A 6 -12.67 4.24 -18.94
CA ILE A 6 -11.70 4.90 -18.05
C ILE A 6 -12.18 4.83 -16.60
N SER A 7 -13.49 5.01 -16.37
CA SER A 7 -14.08 4.93 -15.03
C SER A 7 -13.99 3.52 -14.43
N GLU A 8 -14.18 2.48 -15.24
CA GLU A 8 -14.11 1.10 -14.77
C GLU A 8 -12.66 0.68 -14.45
N PHE A 9 -11.72 1.07 -15.32
CA PHE A 9 -10.30 0.82 -15.09
C PHE A 9 -9.80 1.51 -13.81
N ALA A 10 -10.13 2.79 -13.62
CA ALA A 10 -9.75 3.54 -12.43
C ALA A 10 -10.30 2.90 -11.14
N LYS A 11 -11.55 2.41 -11.17
CA LYS A 11 -12.14 1.69 -10.04
C LYS A 11 -11.39 0.40 -9.74
N LYS A 12 -11.09 -0.43 -10.75
CA LYS A 12 -10.31 -1.66 -10.58
C LYS A 12 -8.91 -1.39 -10.02
N ALA A 13 -8.27 -0.30 -10.43
CA ALA A 13 -6.99 0.10 -9.88
C ALA A 13 -7.08 0.46 -8.39
N ILE A 14 -8.09 1.25 -7.98
CA ILE A 14 -8.32 1.61 -6.57
C ILE A 14 -8.58 0.35 -5.72
N ASP A 15 -9.43 -0.56 -6.22
CA ASP A 15 -9.76 -1.81 -5.53
C ASP A 15 -8.51 -2.70 -5.38
N ALA A 16 -7.64 -2.73 -6.39
CA ALA A 16 -6.39 -3.47 -6.34
C ALA A 16 -5.42 -2.92 -5.28
N LEU A 17 -5.26 -1.59 -5.19
CA LEU A 17 -4.41 -0.96 -4.18
C LEU A 17 -4.90 -1.29 -2.75
N ALA A 18 -6.22 -1.18 -2.52
CA ALA A 18 -6.84 -1.52 -1.24
C ALA A 18 -6.65 -3.01 -0.87
N TYR A 19 -6.77 -3.90 -1.84
CA TYR A 19 -6.52 -5.33 -1.65
C TYR A 19 -5.05 -5.59 -1.25
N ILE A 20 -4.10 -4.99 -1.96
CA ILE A 20 -2.66 -5.21 -1.74
C ILE A 20 -2.26 -4.81 -0.32
N ILE A 21 -2.60 -3.59 0.13
CA ILE A 21 -2.22 -3.12 1.47
C ILE A 21 -2.85 -3.98 2.58
N ARG A 22 -4.10 -4.42 2.38
CA ARG A 22 -4.80 -5.27 3.35
C ARG A 22 -4.14 -6.63 3.45
N LYS A 23 -3.77 -7.22 2.30
CA LYS A 23 -3.09 -8.51 2.23
C LYS A 23 -1.72 -8.43 2.92
N ILE A 24 -0.93 -7.40 2.61
CA ILE A 24 0.36 -7.15 3.26
C ILE A 24 0.20 -7.06 4.78
N ARG A 25 -0.76 -6.27 5.28
CA ARG A 25 -1.01 -6.14 6.71
C ARG A 25 -1.24 -7.49 7.38
N ILE A 26 -2.09 -8.32 6.76
CA ILE A 26 -2.43 -9.66 7.27
C ILE A 26 -1.20 -10.56 7.25
N GLU A 27 -0.41 -10.56 6.17
CA GLU A 27 0.81 -11.37 6.05
C GLU A 27 1.93 -10.90 7.00
N CYS A 28 1.95 -9.61 7.37
CA CYS A 28 2.81 -9.08 8.44
C CYS A 28 2.32 -9.47 9.85
N GLY A 29 1.17 -10.14 9.98
CA GLY A 29 0.60 -10.53 11.27
C GLY A 29 0.02 -9.36 12.08
N LEU A 30 -0.29 -8.23 11.43
CA LEU A 30 -0.70 -7.01 12.10
C LEU A 30 -2.22 -6.88 12.20
N THR A 31 -2.71 -6.55 13.39
CA THR A 31 -4.05 -5.97 13.52
C THR A 31 -4.08 -4.58 12.89
N ILE A 32 -5.27 -4.08 12.56
CA ILE A 32 -5.39 -2.72 12.00
C ILE A 32 -4.91 -1.63 12.95
N GLY A 33 -5.01 -1.86 14.26
CA GLY A 33 -4.51 -0.92 15.28
C GLY A 33 -2.99 -0.89 15.33
N GLN A 34 -2.34 -2.06 15.34
CA GLN A 34 -0.88 -2.12 15.29
C GLN A 34 -0.36 -1.52 13.99
N ALA A 35 -0.94 -1.90 12.84
CA ALA A 35 -0.57 -1.35 11.55
C ALA A 35 -0.65 0.19 11.53
N SER A 36 -1.77 0.76 12.00
CA SER A 36 -1.94 2.21 12.12
C SER A 36 -0.80 2.90 12.86
N THR A 37 -0.33 2.32 13.98
CA THR A 37 0.83 2.83 14.71
C THR A 37 2.11 2.70 13.91
N GLU A 38 2.34 1.53 13.30
CA GLU A 38 3.58 1.22 12.60
C GLU A 38 3.81 2.06 11.34
N ILE A 39 2.74 2.39 10.62
CA ILE A 39 2.80 3.20 9.41
C ILE A 39 2.41 4.67 9.67
N PHE A 40 2.30 5.10 10.94
CA PHE A 40 1.92 6.47 11.33
C PHE A 40 0.68 7.01 10.59
N LEU A 41 -0.33 6.18 10.40
CA LEU A 41 -1.57 6.52 9.70
C LEU A 41 -2.76 6.30 10.62
N GLU A 42 -3.69 7.25 10.67
CA GLU A 42 -4.90 7.12 11.48
C GLU A 42 -5.65 5.80 11.20
N LYS A 43 -6.02 5.08 12.27
CA LYS A 43 -6.70 3.77 12.18
C LYS A 43 -7.97 3.82 11.33
N SER A 44 -8.78 4.86 11.50
CA SER A 44 -10.01 5.09 10.73
C SER A 44 -9.70 5.23 9.24
N ARG A 45 -8.63 5.97 8.91
CA ARG A 45 -8.20 6.22 7.54
C ARG A 45 -7.64 4.97 6.87
N LEU A 46 -6.78 4.21 7.56
CA LEU A 46 -6.31 2.91 7.08
C LEU A 46 -7.49 1.95 6.84
N CYS A 47 -8.45 1.90 7.76
CA CYS A 47 -9.67 1.10 7.61
C CYS A 47 -10.49 1.51 6.38
N ASN A 48 -10.65 2.80 6.14
CA ASN A 48 -11.39 3.29 4.97
C ASN A 48 -10.69 2.93 3.65
N TYR A 49 -9.36 2.94 3.65
CA TYR A 49 -8.58 2.50 2.49
C TYR A 49 -8.72 0.99 2.23
N GLU A 50 -8.53 0.13 3.23
CA GLU A 50 -8.63 -1.33 3.07
C GLU A 50 -10.03 -1.82 2.65
N ASN A 51 -11.06 -1.01 2.93
CA ASN A 51 -12.45 -1.32 2.61
C ASN A 51 -12.99 -0.50 1.42
N THR A 52 -12.10 0.08 0.61
CA THR A 52 -12.42 0.85 -0.61
C THR A 52 -13.44 1.98 -0.40
N LYS A 53 -13.60 2.46 0.84
CA LYS A 53 -14.48 3.58 1.18
C LYS A 53 -13.91 4.90 0.71
N HIS A 54 -12.58 5.02 0.66
CA HIS A 54 -11.88 6.18 0.13
C HIS A 54 -10.87 5.78 -0.94
N SER A 55 -10.78 6.59 -1.98
CA SER A 55 -9.73 6.46 -3.00
C SER A 55 -8.36 6.74 -2.38
N MET A 56 -7.39 5.89 -2.70
CA MET A 56 -6.00 6.02 -2.29
C MET A 56 -5.18 6.62 -3.43
N ARG A 57 -4.36 7.62 -3.11
CA ARG A 57 -3.36 8.14 -4.04
C ARG A 57 -2.12 7.25 -4.02
N VAL A 58 -1.37 7.22 -5.12
CA VAL A 58 -0.17 6.38 -5.27
C VAL A 58 0.89 6.72 -4.22
N GLU A 59 1.03 7.99 -3.84
CA GLU A 59 1.98 8.42 -2.81
C GLU A 59 1.59 7.89 -1.43
N THR A 60 0.28 7.84 -1.14
CA THR A 60 -0.22 7.22 0.10
C THR A 60 0.03 5.71 0.09
N PHE A 61 -0.13 5.06 -1.06
CA PHE A 61 0.20 3.65 -1.21
C PHE A 61 1.70 3.42 -0.94
N ALA A 62 2.58 4.18 -1.58
CA ALA A 62 4.03 4.06 -1.40
C ALA A 62 4.46 4.23 0.06
N PHE A 63 3.92 5.26 0.73
CA PHE A 63 4.14 5.51 2.15
C PHE A 63 3.72 4.32 3.03
N ILE A 64 2.57 3.69 2.76
CA ILE A 64 2.11 2.51 3.50
C ILE A 64 3.05 1.32 3.27
N ILE A 65 3.47 1.08 2.03
CA ILE A 65 4.38 -0.02 1.67
C ILE A 65 5.74 0.15 2.38
N GLU A 66 6.32 1.34 2.33
CA GLU A 66 7.57 1.64 3.02
C GLU A 66 7.44 1.45 4.54
N GLY A 67 6.34 1.92 5.13
CA GLY A 67 6.07 1.74 6.55
C GLY A 67 6.03 0.25 6.96
N TYR A 68 5.34 -0.59 6.19
CA TYR A 68 5.33 -2.04 6.47
C TYR A 68 6.70 -2.68 6.28
N TYR A 69 7.45 -2.28 5.25
CA TYR A 69 8.80 -2.80 5.00
C TYR A 69 9.73 -2.47 6.18
N ASN A 70 9.71 -1.22 6.63
CA ASN A 70 10.49 -0.74 7.77
C ASN A 70 10.10 -1.44 9.08
N TYR A 71 8.80 -1.72 9.28
CA TYR A 71 8.34 -2.54 10.40
C TYR A 71 8.98 -3.94 10.38
N CYS A 72 8.94 -4.64 9.24
CA CYS A 72 9.51 -5.98 9.13
C CYS A 72 11.02 -5.99 9.43
N ILE A 73 11.76 -5.02 8.89
CA ILE A 73 13.20 -4.86 9.17
C ILE A 73 13.45 -4.61 10.66
N ARG A 74 12.76 -3.64 11.26
CA ARG A 74 12.93 -3.24 12.66
C ARG A 74 12.61 -4.36 13.64
N MET A 75 11.56 -5.14 13.35
CA MET A 75 11.12 -6.24 14.20
C MET A 75 11.81 -7.57 13.88
N LYS A 76 12.68 -7.62 12.86
CA LYS A 76 13.25 -8.87 12.31
C LYS A 76 12.17 -9.89 11.94
N ALA A 77 11.01 -9.41 11.50
CA ALA A 77 9.92 -10.26 11.04
C ALA A 77 10.16 -10.70 9.59
N PRO A 78 9.62 -11.85 9.16
CA PRO A 78 9.62 -12.22 7.76
C PRO A 78 9.00 -11.11 6.90
N ILE A 79 9.65 -10.75 5.79
CA ILE A 79 9.09 -9.82 4.82
C ILE A 79 8.20 -10.63 3.87
N PRO A 80 6.89 -10.34 3.81
CA PRO A 80 6.02 -11.00 2.83
C PRO A 80 6.49 -10.74 1.40
N ILE A 81 6.39 -11.75 0.52
CA ILE A 81 6.85 -11.64 -0.87
C ILE A 81 6.18 -10.46 -1.58
N ILE A 82 4.86 -10.31 -1.41
CA ILE A 82 4.09 -9.21 -1.99
C ILE A 82 4.60 -7.85 -1.48
N LEU A 83 5.03 -7.74 -0.23
CA LEU A 83 5.59 -6.50 0.32
C LEU A 83 6.94 -6.19 -0.34
N ALA A 84 7.83 -7.16 -0.44
CA ALA A 84 9.13 -7.00 -1.10
C ALA A 84 8.96 -6.58 -2.58
N GLU A 85 8.04 -7.22 -3.30
CA GLU A 85 7.75 -6.89 -4.70
C GLU A 85 7.24 -5.46 -4.89
N GLN A 86 6.33 -4.99 -4.02
CA GLN A 86 5.82 -3.62 -4.11
C GLN A 86 6.90 -2.60 -3.75
N TYR A 87 7.69 -2.88 -2.71
CA TYR A 87 8.79 -2.00 -2.29
C TYR A 87 9.82 -1.82 -3.41
N LEU A 88 10.25 -2.90 -4.05
CA LEU A 88 11.18 -2.85 -5.19
C LEU A 88 10.63 -2.05 -6.38
N ARG A 89 9.32 -2.14 -6.67
CA ARG A 89 8.69 -1.36 -7.75
C ARG A 89 8.67 0.14 -7.45
N ILE A 90 8.45 0.50 -6.18
CA ILE A 90 8.50 1.90 -5.72
C ILE A 90 9.93 2.42 -5.85
N GLU A 91 10.92 1.71 -5.31
CA GLU A 91 12.32 2.13 -5.41
C GLU A 91 12.79 2.29 -6.87
N GLN A 92 12.38 1.39 -7.76
CA GLN A 92 12.71 1.50 -9.19
C GLN A 92 12.07 2.74 -9.82
N SER A 93 10.84 3.05 -9.44
CA SER A 93 10.10 4.22 -9.94
C SER A 93 10.75 5.52 -9.45
N ASP A 94 11.17 5.58 -8.19
CA ASP A 94 11.86 6.75 -7.61
C ASP A 94 13.24 6.97 -8.25
N ARG A 95 14.00 5.89 -8.50
CA ARG A 95 15.28 5.97 -9.21
C ARG A 95 15.13 6.50 -10.64
N LEU A 96 14.09 6.07 -11.34
CA LEU A 96 13.78 6.58 -12.68
C LEU A 96 13.41 8.07 -12.61
N ALA A 97 12.57 8.48 -11.65
CA ALA A 97 12.18 9.87 -11.49
C ALA A 97 13.37 10.79 -11.16
N ALA A 98 14.35 10.32 -10.38
CA ALA A 98 15.55 11.06 -10.02
C ALA A 98 16.61 11.17 -11.15
N SER A 99 16.41 10.46 -12.27
CA SER A 99 17.34 10.44 -13.41
C SER A 99 17.03 11.46 -14.52
N PHE A 100 15.96 12.25 -14.36
CA PHE A 100 15.55 13.34 -15.26
C PHE A 100 15.84 14.72 -14.66
#